data_AF-K7ESA3-F1
#
_entry.id   AF-K7ESA3-F1
#
_cell.length_a   1.000
_cell.length_b   1.000
_cell.length_c   1.000
_cell.angle_alpha   90.00
_cell.angle_beta   90.00
_cell.angle_gamma   90.00
#
_symmetry.space_group_name_H-M   'P 1'
#
loop_
_entity.id
_entity.type
_entity.pdbx_description
1 polymer ?
#
loop_
_entity_poly.entity_id
_entity_poly.type
_entity_poly.pdbx_seq_one_letter_code
_entity_poly.pdbx_strand_id
1 'polypeptide(L)'
;SPKGVDIVMDPLGGSDTAKGYNLLKPMGKVVTYGMANLLTGPKRNLMALARTWWNQFSVTALQLLQANRAVCGFHLGYLDGEVELVSGVVARLLALYNQGHIKPHIDSVWPFEKVNVRTLQGGLG
;
A
#
# COMPACT_ATOMS: atom_id res chain seq x y z
N SER A 1 12.83 16.56 -10.86
CA SER A 1 12.78 17.74 -9.98
C SER A 1 13.37 17.35 -8.61
N PRO A 2 14.44 17.99 -8.12
CA PRO A 2 15.40 17.33 -7.20
C PRO A 2 14.98 17.28 -5.72
N LYS A 3 13.74 17.63 -5.35
CA LYS A 3 13.32 17.75 -3.94
C LYS A 3 12.54 16.54 -3.40
N GLY A 4 12.17 15.57 -4.24
CA GLY A 4 11.33 14.43 -3.85
C GLY A 4 9.85 14.62 -4.19
N VAL A 5 8.96 13.97 -3.45
CA VAL A 5 7.49 13.99 -3.59
C VAL A 5 6.78 14.27 -2.26
N ASP A 6 5.54 14.73 -2.32
CA ASP A 6 4.73 15.08 -1.15
C ASP A 6 4.05 13.86 -0.52
N ILE A 7 3.68 12.86 -1.34
CA ILE A 7 3.03 11.63 -0.90
C ILE A 7 3.67 10.45 -1.61
N VAL A 8 3.98 9.39 -0.85
CA VAL A 8 4.31 8.05 -1.38
C VAL A 8 3.24 7.06 -0.94
N MET A 9 2.69 6.33 -1.90
CA MET A 9 1.76 5.23 -1.70
C MET A 9 2.52 3.90 -1.81
N ASP A 10 2.65 3.16 -0.71
CA ASP A 10 3.50 1.97 -0.62
C ASP A 10 2.67 0.68 -0.43
N PRO A 11 2.39 -0.08 -1.51
CA PRO A 11 1.78 -1.42 -1.40
C PRO A 11 2.81 -2.55 -1.19
N LEU A 12 4.11 -2.25 -1.23
CA LEU A 12 5.18 -3.24 -1.31
C LEU A 12 5.72 -3.62 0.06
N GLY A 13 5.97 -2.62 0.92
CA GLY A 13 6.52 -2.78 2.26
C GLY A 13 8.02 -3.08 2.32
N GLY A 14 8.56 -3.22 3.54
CA GLY A 14 9.96 -3.58 3.78
C GLY A 14 10.95 -2.49 3.34
N SER A 15 11.93 -2.86 2.52
CA SER A 15 12.95 -1.92 2.02
C SER A 15 12.37 -0.82 1.13
N ASP A 16 11.23 -1.05 0.48
CA ASP A 16 10.60 -0.02 -0.37
C ASP A 16 9.94 1.08 0.46
N THR A 17 9.50 0.79 1.68
CA THR A 17 9.07 1.82 2.64
C THR A 17 10.21 2.78 2.97
N ALA A 18 11.43 2.27 3.15
CA ALA A 18 12.62 3.10 3.39
C ALA A 18 12.96 3.99 2.18
N LYS A 19 12.87 3.45 0.96
CA LYS A 19 13.03 4.23 -0.27
C LYS A 19 11.97 5.31 -0.38
N GLY A 20 10.72 4.97 -0.12
CA GLY A 20 9.58 5.89 -0.09
C GLY A 20 9.80 7.04 0.89
N TYR A 21 10.21 6.73 2.12
CA TYR A 21 10.54 7.73 3.13
C TYR A 21 11.65 8.69 2.67
N ASN A 22 12.70 8.17 2.05
CA ASN A 22 13.83 8.99 1.58
C ASN A 22 13.47 9.89 0.39
N LEU A 23 12.44 9.54 -0.39
CA LEU A 23 11.90 10.35 -1.48
C LEU A 23 11.00 11.50 -1.00
N LEU A 24 10.66 11.61 0.29
CA LEU A 24 9.74 12.63 0.78
C LEU A 24 10.37 14.03 0.81
N LYS A 25 9.64 15.04 0.34
CA LYS A 25 9.91 16.45 0.64
C LYS A 25 9.66 16.74 2.13
N PRO A 26 10.11 17.89 2.68
CA PRO A 26 9.58 18.41 3.93
C PRO A 26 8.04 18.44 3.90
N MET A 27 7.41 18.05 5.00
CA MET A 27 5.98 17.78 5.16
C MET A 27 5.43 16.62 4.33
N GLY A 28 6.30 15.79 3.74
CA GLY A 28 5.88 14.63 2.96
C GLY A 28 5.41 13.47 3.84
N LYS A 29 4.58 12.58 3.27
CA LYS A 29 4.04 11.40 3.95
C LYS A 29 4.23 10.14 3.11
N VAL A 30 4.70 9.06 3.74
CA VAL A 30 4.60 7.72 3.16
C VAL A 30 3.44 6.97 3.83
N VAL A 31 2.54 6.40 3.04
CA VAL A 31 1.40 5.62 3.51
C VAL A 31 1.58 4.19 3.01
N THR A 32 1.87 3.27 3.93
CA THR A 32 2.01 1.85 3.61
C THR A 32 0.68 1.14 3.80
N TYR A 33 0.24 0.40 2.78
CA TYR A 33 -1.06 -0.30 2.77
C TYR A 33 -1.01 -1.72 2.21
N GLY A 34 0.19 -2.27 2.04
CA GLY A 34 0.37 -3.64 1.59
C GLY A 34 1.76 -4.17 1.93
N MET A 35 1.91 -5.48 1.74
CA MET A 35 3.16 -6.21 1.89
C MET A 35 3.37 -7.12 0.67
N ALA A 36 3.13 -6.60 -0.55
CA ALA A 36 3.18 -7.40 -1.77
C ALA A 36 4.52 -8.13 -1.94
N ASN A 37 5.63 -7.56 -1.44
CA ASN A 37 6.95 -8.19 -1.44
C ASN A 37 7.01 -9.51 -0.63
N LEU A 38 6.08 -9.77 0.30
CA LEU A 38 6.01 -11.02 1.06
C LEU A 38 5.25 -12.14 0.34
N LEU A 39 4.35 -11.76 -0.56
CA LEU A 39 3.45 -12.69 -1.24
C LEU A 39 4.11 -13.38 -2.44
N THR A 40 5.30 -12.93 -2.84
CA THR A 40 6.07 -13.49 -3.97
C THR A 40 6.95 -14.70 -3.56
N GLY A 41 6.99 -15.07 -2.28
CA GLY A 41 7.76 -16.22 -1.78
C GLY A 41 6.95 -17.52 -1.74
N PRO A 42 7.57 -18.70 -1.92
CA PRO A 42 6.88 -19.98 -1.71
C PRO A 42 6.35 -20.05 -0.27
N LYS A 43 5.14 -20.62 -0.10
CA LYS A 43 4.27 -20.71 1.11
C LYS A 43 4.92 -21.19 2.43
N ARG A 44 6.25 -21.40 2.49
CA ARG A 44 6.97 -22.03 3.60
C ARG A 44 8.30 -21.37 3.99
N ASN A 45 8.63 -20.19 3.46
CA ASN A 45 9.95 -19.64 3.73
C ASN A 45 10.01 -18.80 5.03
N LEU A 46 10.20 -19.47 6.18
CA LEU A 46 10.45 -18.83 7.48
C LEU A 46 11.67 -17.90 7.46
N MET A 47 12.68 -18.16 6.61
CA MET A 47 13.79 -17.24 6.38
C MET A 47 13.35 -15.96 5.68
N ALA A 48 12.37 -16.02 4.76
CA ALA A 48 11.80 -14.81 4.17
C ALA A 48 11.04 -13.98 5.22
N LEU A 49 10.31 -14.64 6.13
CA LEU A 49 9.66 -13.99 7.27
C LEU A 49 10.68 -13.32 8.22
N ALA A 50 11.76 -14.03 8.58
CA ALA A 50 12.82 -13.51 9.44
C ALA A 50 13.60 -12.36 8.77
N ARG A 51 13.89 -12.47 7.48
CA ARG A 51 14.52 -11.39 6.70
C ARG A 51 13.61 -10.17 6.58
N THR A 52 12.29 -10.38 6.59
CA THR A 52 11.31 -9.29 6.61
C THR A 52 11.32 -8.56 7.95
N TRP A 53 11.31 -9.31 9.05
CA TRP A 53 11.46 -8.74 10.39
C TRP A 53 12.79 -7.98 10.51
N TRP A 54 13.87 -8.52 9.94
CA TRP A 54 15.19 -7.87 9.92
C TRP A 54 15.23 -6.61 9.04
N ASN A 55 14.52 -6.60 7.92
CA ASN A 55 14.43 -5.46 7.00
C ASN A 55 13.25 -4.54 7.30
N GLN A 56 12.65 -4.67 8.48
CA GLN A 56 11.53 -3.84 8.86
C GLN A 56 12.02 -2.39 8.94
N PHE A 57 11.39 -1.54 8.13
CA PHE A 57 11.64 -0.11 8.22
C PHE A 57 11.26 0.38 9.62
N SER A 58 12.22 1.02 10.28
CA SER A 58 12.04 1.61 11.61
C SER A 58 12.53 3.05 11.57
N VAL A 59 11.74 3.94 12.17
CA VAL A 59 12.04 5.36 12.31
C VAL A 59 11.66 5.81 13.70
N THR A 60 12.49 6.64 14.32
CA THR A 60 12.21 7.20 15.64
C THR A 60 11.43 8.50 15.53
N ALA A 61 10.70 8.88 16.58
CA ALA A 61 9.98 10.15 16.61
C ALA A 61 10.90 11.36 16.40
N LEU A 62 12.13 11.32 16.94
CA LEU A 62 13.11 12.40 16.76
C LEU A 62 13.57 12.52 15.30
N GLN A 63 13.77 11.40 14.60
CA GLN A 63 14.10 11.40 13.17
C GLN A 63 12.96 12.00 12.33
N LEU A 64 11.71 11.69 12.66
CA LEU A 64 10.54 12.28 11.98
C LEU A 64 10.45 13.80 12.22
N LEU A 65 10.67 14.24 13.47
CA LEU A 65 10.67 15.65 13.86
C LEU A 65 11.75 16.44 13.11
N GLN A 66 12.98 15.93 13.10
CA GLN A 66 14.11 16.60 12.42
C GLN A 66 13.91 16.65 10.90
N ALA A 67 13.39 15.58 10.31
CA ALA A 67 13.19 15.50 8.86
C ALA A 67 11.91 16.21 8.36
N ASN A 68 11.00 16.60 9.26
CA ASN A 68 9.65 17.08 8.93
C ASN A 68 8.91 16.11 8.00
N ARG A 69 8.89 14.81 8.33
CA ARG A 69 8.23 13.77 7.53
C ARG A 69 7.28 12.95 8.39
N ALA A 70 6.30 12.30 7.77
CA ALA A 70 5.40 11.37 8.45
C ALA A 70 5.39 9.98 7.79
N VAL A 71 5.14 8.97 8.60
CA VAL A 71 4.97 7.58 8.20
C VAL A 71 3.62 7.11 8.70
N CYS A 72 2.79 6.57 7.82
CA CYS A 72 1.42 6.16 8.11
C CYS A 72 1.20 4.70 7.67
N GLY A 73 0.34 3.98 8.39
CA GLY A 73 -0.19 2.69 7.97
C GLY A 73 -1.67 2.80 7.65
N PHE A 74 -2.13 2.10 6.61
CA PHE A 74 -3.55 1.99 6.28
C PHE A 74 -3.88 0.58 5.81
N HIS A 75 -4.93 -0.02 6.32
CA HIS A 75 -5.42 -1.30 5.81
C HIS A 75 -6.92 -1.40 6.09
N LEU A 76 -7.72 -1.48 5.02
CA LEU A 76 -9.18 -1.41 5.13
C LEU A 76 -9.77 -2.53 5.99
N GLY A 77 -9.23 -3.76 5.91
CA GLY A 77 -9.67 -4.88 6.75
C GLY A 77 -9.29 -4.78 8.23
N TYR A 78 -8.55 -3.75 8.65
CA TYR A 78 -8.32 -3.43 10.07
C TYR A 78 -9.15 -2.22 10.53
N LEU A 79 -10.08 -1.74 9.69
CA LEU A 79 -11.06 -0.68 10.00
C LEU A 79 -12.48 -1.23 10.14
N ASP A 80 -12.62 -2.53 10.40
CA ASP A 80 -13.90 -3.17 10.63
C ASP A 80 -14.64 -2.50 11.81
N GLY A 81 -15.90 -2.15 11.60
CA GLY A 81 -16.75 -1.47 12.59
C GLY A 81 -16.92 0.04 12.37
N GLU A 82 -16.05 0.70 11.61
CA GLU A 82 -16.13 2.14 11.31
C GLU A 82 -17.08 2.44 10.13
N VAL A 83 -18.35 2.04 10.27
CA VAL A 83 -19.34 2.04 9.17
C VAL A 83 -19.63 3.45 8.65
N GLU A 84 -19.79 4.43 9.53
CA GLU A 84 -20.08 5.82 9.17
C GLU A 84 -18.93 6.44 8.38
N LEU A 85 -17.68 6.15 8.79
CA LEU A 85 -16.49 6.62 8.10
C LEU A 85 -16.42 6.06 6.68
N VAL A 86 -16.57 4.74 6.53
CA VAL A 86 -16.46 4.05 5.24
C VAL A 86 -17.63 4.42 4.32
N SER A 87 -18.86 4.44 4.83
CA SER A 87 -20.05 4.80 4.05
C SER A 87 -19.99 6.23 3.52
N GLY A 88 -19.49 7.19 4.32
CA GLY A 88 -19.25 8.56 3.86
C GLY A 88 -18.22 8.65 2.73
N VAL A 89 -17.17 7.82 2.74
CA VAL A 89 -16.21 7.73 1.62
C VAL A 89 -16.86 7.10 0.39
N VAL A 90 -17.61 6.01 0.55
CA VAL A 90 -18.31 5.33 -0.57
C VAL A 90 -19.30 6.28 -1.26
N ALA A 91 -20.08 7.05 -0.50
CA ALA A 91 -21.01 8.04 -1.06
C ALA A 91 -20.28 9.07 -1.94
N ARG A 92 -19.11 9.55 -1.50
CA ARG A 92 -18.28 10.47 -2.29
C ARG A 92 -17.71 9.81 -3.56
N LEU A 93 -17.30 8.54 -3.48
CA LEU A 93 -16.83 7.80 -4.66
C LEU A 93 -17.94 7.65 -5.71
N LEU A 94 -19.17 7.33 -5.29
CA LEU A 94 -20.32 7.25 -6.20
C LEU A 94 -20.65 8.60 -6.84
N ALA A 95 -20.55 9.69 -6.08
CA ALA A 95 -20.71 11.03 -6.63
C ALA A 95 -19.66 11.34 -7.71
N LEU A 96 -18.38 11.05 -7.44
CA LEU A 96 -17.29 11.23 -8.42
C LEU A 96 -17.48 10.36 -9.67
N TYR A 97 -18.00 9.14 -9.51
CA TYR A 97 -18.33 8.26 -10.62
C TYR A 97 -19.45 8.85 -11.49
N ASN A 98 -20.55 9.30 -10.88
CA ASN A 98 -21.67 9.93 -11.58
C ASN A 98 -21.26 11.23 -12.30
N GLN A 99 -20.26 11.94 -11.76
CA GLN A 99 -19.67 13.15 -12.38
C GLN A 99 -18.66 12.81 -13.50
N GLY A 100 -18.31 11.52 -13.69
CA GLY A 100 -17.33 11.09 -14.69
C GLY A 100 -15.87 11.35 -14.31
N HIS A 101 -15.57 11.67 -13.04
CA HIS A 101 -14.20 11.91 -12.56
C HIS A 101 -13.40 10.63 -12.30
N ILE A 102 -14.10 9.51 -12.04
CA ILE A 102 -13.47 8.19 -11.88
C ILE A 102 -14.18 7.16 -12.75
N LYS A 103 -13.40 6.23 -13.32
CA LYS A 103 -13.90 5.16 -14.17
C LYS A 103 -13.17 3.85 -13.83
N PRO A 104 -13.85 2.87 -13.23
CA PRO A 104 -13.25 1.56 -12.97
C PRO A 104 -12.80 0.91 -14.28
N HIS A 105 -11.55 0.46 -14.32
CA HIS A 105 -11.01 -0.32 -15.44
C HIS A 105 -11.05 -1.81 -15.06
N ILE A 106 -11.75 -2.61 -15.85
CA ILE A 106 -11.89 -4.06 -15.62
C ILE A 106 -10.87 -4.79 -16.49
N ASP A 107 -9.88 -5.43 -15.86
CA ASP A 107 -8.85 -6.22 -16.58
C ASP A 107 -9.43 -7.50 -17.19
N SER A 108 -10.18 -8.29 -16.41
CA SER A 108 -10.73 -9.58 -16.85
C SER A 108 -11.85 -10.07 -15.92
N VAL A 109 -12.75 -10.90 -16.45
CA VAL A 109 -13.83 -11.57 -15.70
C VAL A 109 -13.67 -13.08 -15.86
N TRP A 110 -13.76 -13.81 -14.75
CA TRP A 110 -13.50 -15.25 -14.72
C TRP A 110 -14.68 -15.99 -14.06
N PRO A 111 -15.10 -17.14 -14.58
CA PRO A 111 -16.06 -18.00 -13.90
C PRO A 111 -15.41 -18.67 -12.69
N PHE A 112 -16.21 -19.12 -11.71
CA PHE A 112 -15.70 -19.62 -10.43
C PHE A 112 -14.73 -20.81 -10.58
N GLU A 113 -14.93 -21.65 -11.57
CA GLU A 113 -14.09 -22.82 -11.86
C GLU A 113 -12.64 -22.43 -12.21
N LYS A 114 -12.38 -21.17 -12.57
CA LYS A 114 -11.05 -20.66 -12.96
C LYS A 114 -10.32 -19.87 -11.86
N VAL A 115 -10.80 -19.90 -10.61
CA VAL A 115 -10.20 -19.11 -9.50
C VAL A 115 -8.71 -19.42 -9.25
N ASN A 116 -8.23 -20.62 -9.58
CA ASN A 116 -6.84 -21.02 -9.36
C ASN A 116 -5.83 -20.55 -10.43
N VAL A 117 -6.29 -19.91 -11.51
CA VAL A 117 -5.44 -19.67 -12.69
C VAL A 117 -4.45 -18.50 -12.51
N ARG A 118 -4.59 -17.64 -11.48
CA ARG A 118 -3.76 -16.42 -11.36
C ARG A 118 -2.89 -16.26 -10.12
N THR A 119 -2.93 -17.16 -9.13
CA THR A 119 -2.09 -17.01 -7.92
C THR A 119 -0.58 -17.23 -8.22
N LEU A 120 -0.19 -17.58 -9.44
CA LEU A 120 1.20 -17.89 -9.81
C LEU A 120 1.75 -17.15 -11.05
N GLN A 121 0.99 -16.27 -11.72
CA GLN A 121 1.46 -15.62 -12.96
C GLN A 121 1.33 -14.08 -12.98
N GLY A 122 1.07 -13.43 -11.84
CA GLY A 122 1.01 -11.97 -11.73
C GLY A 122 2.36 -11.26 -11.60
N GLY A 123 3.46 -11.89 -12.01
CA GLY A 123 4.79 -11.29 -12.03
C GLY A 123 5.46 -11.63 -13.35
N LEU A 124 5.41 -10.68 -14.28
CA LEU A 124 6.16 -10.51 -15.55
C LEU A 124 5.19 -10.14 -16.67
N GLY A 125 5.20 -8.85 -17.02
CA GLY A 125 4.46 -8.19 -18.07
C GLY A 125 4.59 -6.69 -17.90
#